data_AF-A0A139NJC1-F1
#
_entry.id   AF-A0A139NJC1-F1
#
_cell.length_a   1.000
_cell.length_b   1.000
_cell.length_c   1.000
_cell.angle_alpha   90.00
_cell.angle_beta   90.00
_cell.angle_gamma   90.00
#
_symmetry.space_group_name_H-M   'P 1'
#
loop_
_entity.id
_entity.type
_entity.pdbx_description
1 polymer ?
#
loop_
_entity_poly.entity_id
_entity_poly.type
_entity_poly.pdbx_seq_one_letter_code
_entity_poly.pdbx_strand_id
1 'polypeptide(L)'
;MSDASLRASVQKNEALKSKYQSVQNSIAWNGLSTKRGLASANALVDKCKDYLDKIDGNDGYGYLSNFRDKLSTDYETLKGYRDFVRDSNKAFMAMYEELGNHITALNSAISRDKNAYNKGKKFWERI
;
A
#
# COMPACT_ATOMS: atom_id res chain seq x y z
N MET A 1 27.35 26.35 -4.09
CA MET A 1 27.52 24.95 -4.56
C MET A 1 28.41 24.96 -5.78
N SER A 2 29.33 24.01 -5.89
CA SER A 2 30.17 23.83 -7.07
C SER A 2 29.45 23.00 -8.14
N ASP A 3 29.86 23.11 -9.39
CA ASP A 3 29.38 22.28 -10.49
C ASP A 3 29.49 20.78 -10.22
N ALA A 4 30.60 20.36 -9.61
CA ALA A 4 30.80 18.97 -9.22
C ALA A 4 29.75 18.53 -8.17
N SER A 5 29.47 19.38 -7.19
CA SER A 5 28.44 19.09 -6.17
C SER A 5 27.03 19.02 -6.77
N LEU A 6 26.70 19.88 -7.74
CA LEU A 6 25.40 19.87 -8.42
C LEU A 6 25.23 18.62 -9.29
N ARG A 7 26.25 18.22 -10.07
CA ARG A 7 26.23 16.97 -10.83
C ARG A 7 26.05 15.74 -9.95
N ALA A 8 26.80 15.67 -8.84
CA ALA A 8 26.69 14.57 -7.89
C ALA A 8 25.29 14.51 -7.24
N SER A 9 24.71 15.67 -6.91
CA SER A 9 23.34 15.76 -6.37
C SER A 9 22.30 15.26 -7.38
N VAL A 10 22.38 15.71 -8.64
CA VAL A 10 21.49 15.26 -9.73
C VAL A 10 21.57 13.73 -9.89
N GLN A 11 22.78 13.17 -10.00
CA GLN A 11 22.96 11.72 -10.16
C GLN A 11 22.41 10.93 -8.97
N LYS A 12 22.69 11.38 -7.74
CA LYS A 12 22.17 10.74 -6.52
C LYS A 12 20.63 10.76 -6.50
N ASN A 13 20.03 11.91 -6.81
CA ASN A 13 18.58 12.08 -6.77
C ASN A 13 17.89 11.31 -7.90
N GLU A 14 18.48 11.24 -9.10
CA GLU A 14 17.98 10.39 -10.19
C GLU A 14 18.01 8.90 -9.82
N ALA A 15 19.10 8.44 -9.19
CA ALA A 15 19.21 7.06 -8.72
C ALA A 15 18.17 6.74 -7.64
N LEU A 16 17.97 7.64 -6.67
CA LEU A 16 16.96 7.47 -5.62
C LEU A 16 15.53 7.49 -6.20
N LYS A 17 15.25 8.39 -7.14
CA LYS A 17 13.97 8.45 -7.84
C LYS A 17 13.65 7.14 -8.55
N SER A 18 14.62 6.57 -9.26
CA SER A 18 14.47 5.29 -9.96
C SER A 18 14.11 4.15 -8.99
N LYS A 19 14.74 4.11 -7.80
CA LYS A 19 14.39 3.14 -6.74
C LYS A 19 12.95 3.31 -6.28
N TYR A 20 12.52 4.53 -5.99
CA TYR A 20 11.13 4.78 -5.57
C TYR A 20 10.12 4.43 -6.66
N GLN A 21 10.41 4.78 -7.92
CA GLN A 21 9.58 4.44 -9.06
C GLN A 21 9.45 2.93 -9.26
N SER A 22 10.54 2.17 -9.07
CA SER A 22 10.51 0.71 -9.16
C SER A 22 9.54 0.09 -8.14
N VAL A 23 9.59 0.54 -6.89
CA VAL A 23 8.67 0.06 -5.84
C VAL A 23 7.24 0.49 -6.12
N GLN A 24 7.03 1.76 -6.48
CA GLN A 24 5.70 2.30 -6.80
C GLN A 24 5.06 1.53 -7.96
N ASN A 25 5.84 1.23 -9.00
CA ASN A 25 5.40 0.42 -10.13
C ASN A 25 5.04 -1.00 -9.66
N SER A 26 5.88 -1.65 -8.85
CA SER A 26 5.57 -2.99 -8.33
C SER A 26 4.24 -3.03 -7.57
N ILE A 27 3.96 -2.03 -6.72
CA ILE A 27 2.67 -1.91 -6.01
C ILE A 27 1.51 -1.79 -7.00
N ALA A 28 1.63 -0.96 -8.04
CA ALA A 28 0.59 -0.81 -9.07
C ALA A 28 0.39 -2.07 -9.90
N TRP A 29 1.48 -2.71 -10.36
CA TRP A 29 1.45 -3.94 -11.15
C TRP A 29 0.78 -5.10 -10.41
N ASN A 30 0.87 -5.13 -9.09
CA ASN A 30 0.19 -6.12 -8.25
C ASN A 30 -1.24 -5.72 -7.85
N GLY A 31 -1.77 -4.61 -8.39
CA GLY A 31 -3.12 -4.12 -8.08
C GLY A 31 -3.29 -3.68 -6.62
N LEU A 32 -2.20 -3.29 -5.95
CA LEU A 32 -2.18 -2.89 -4.55
C LEU A 32 -2.22 -1.36 -4.35
N SER A 33 -2.20 -0.58 -5.44
CA SER A 33 -2.31 0.87 -5.44
C SER A 33 -3.74 1.39 -5.27
N THR A 34 -4.74 0.50 -5.33
CA THR A 34 -6.17 0.86 -5.21
C THR A 34 -6.87 0.03 -4.15
N LYS A 35 -8.03 0.51 -3.71
CA LYS A 35 -8.82 -0.16 -2.68
C LYS A 35 -9.36 -1.49 -3.20
N ARG A 36 -9.04 -2.59 -2.52
CA ARG A 36 -9.58 -3.92 -2.84
C ARG A 36 -11.01 -4.06 -2.36
N GLY A 37 -11.86 -4.64 -3.20
CA GLY A 37 -13.20 -5.04 -2.84
C GLY A 37 -13.18 -6.23 -1.88
N LEU A 38 -13.93 -6.15 -0.79
CA LEU A 38 -14.06 -7.20 0.23
C LEU A 38 -15.50 -7.69 0.41
N ALA A 39 -16.38 -7.40 -0.55
CA ALA A 39 -17.82 -7.65 -0.44
C ALA A 39 -18.15 -9.11 -0.12
N SER A 40 -17.55 -10.06 -0.83
CA SER A 40 -17.79 -11.49 -0.60
C SER A 40 -17.28 -11.96 0.76
N ALA A 41 -16.12 -11.46 1.20
CA ALA A 41 -15.55 -11.78 2.50
C ALA A 41 -16.40 -11.20 3.64
N ASN A 42 -16.88 -9.96 3.50
CA ASN A 42 -17.81 -9.34 4.43
C ASN A 42 -19.09 -10.17 4.54
N ALA A 43 -19.73 -10.47 3.40
CA ALA A 43 -20.97 -11.23 3.38
C ALA A 43 -20.84 -12.62 4.02
N LEU A 44 -19.70 -13.29 3.85
CA LEU A 44 -19.45 -14.58 4.50
C LEU A 44 -19.28 -14.44 6.01
N VAL A 45 -18.47 -13.47 6.46
CA VAL A 45 -18.26 -13.23 7.90
C VAL A 45 -19.58 -12.82 8.58
N ASP A 46 -20.38 -11.98 7.94
CA ASP A 46 -21.67 -11.54 8.46
C ASP A 46 -22.65 -12.71 8.59
N LYS A 47 -22.67 -13.64 7.61
CA LYS A 47 -23.47 -14.87 7.70
C LYS A 47 -23.03 -15.78 8.84
N CYS A 48 -21.72 -15.98 9.02
CA CYS A 48 -21.20 -16.78 10.13
C CYS A 48 -21.59 -16.16 11.48
N LYS A 49 -21.53 -14.84 11.60
CA LYS A 49 -21.95 -14.13 12.82
C LYS A 49 -23.44 -14.28 13.10
N ASP A 50 -24.30 -14.09 12.09
CA ASP A 50 -25.75 -14.29 12.21
C ASP A 50 -26.11 -15.71 12.66
N TYR A 51 -25.42 -16.73 12.15
CA TYR A 51 -25.63 -18.11 12.59
C TYR A 51 -25.17 -18.36 14.03
N LEU A 52 -24.05 -17.77 14.45
CA LEU A 52 -23.62 -17.85 15.85
C LEU A 52 -24.64 -17.20 16.79
N ASP A 53 -25.14 -16.01 16.44
CA ASP A 53 -26.13 -15.29 17.25
C ASP A 53 -27.44 -16.07 17.38
N LYS A 54 -27.86 -16.78 16.33
CA LYS A 54 -29.02 -17.67 16.35
C LYS A 54 -28.82 -18.91 17.22
N ILE A 55 -27.62 -19.48 17.25
CA ILE A 55 -27.32 -20.64 18.09
C ILE A 55 -27.24 -20.22 19.56
N ASP A 56 -26.54 -19.12 19.85
CA ASP A 56 -26.35 -18.61 21.21
C ASP A 56 -27.66 -18.07 21.82
N GLY A 57 -28.63 -17.65 21.00
CA GLY A 57 -29.92 -17.11 21.42
C GLY A 57 -31.05 -18.14 21.63
N ASN A 58 -30.88 -19.42 21.28
CA ASN A 58 -31.88 -20.46 21.50
C ASN A 58 -31.45 -21.42 22.61
N ASP A 59 -31.97 -21.22 23.82
CA ASP A 59 -31.85 -22.16 24.93
C ASP A 59 -32.43 -23.54 24.53
N GLY A 60 -31.61 -24.59 24.59
CA GLY A 60 -32.05 -25.99 24.39
C GLY A 60 -31.28 -26.80 23.34
N TYR A 61 -30.40 -26.18 22.55
CA TYR A 61 -29.67 -26.87 21.48
C TYR A 61 -28.25 -27.33 21.88
N GLY A 62 -28.12 -28.07 22.98
CA GLY A 62 -26.81 -28.62 23.41
C GLY A 62 -26.11 -29.49 22.34
N TYR A 63 -26.88 -30.12 21.44
CA TYR A 63 -26.32 -30.89 20.31
C TYR A 63 -25.63 -30.01 19.25
N LEU A 64 -25.90 -28.70 19.22
CA LEU A 64 -25.24 -27.75 18.33
C LEU A 64 -23.96 -27.17 18.93
N SER A 65 -23.58 -27.49 20.18
CA SER A 65 -22.40 -26.92 20.83
C SER A 65 -21.12 -27.14 20.01
N ASN A 66 -20.89 -28.35 19.50
CA ASN A 66 -19.72 -28.63 18.66
C ASN A 66 -19.75 -27.87 17.32
N PHE A 67 -20.94 -27.67 16.74
CA PHE A 67 -21.12 -26.87 15.53
C PHE A 67 -20.87 -25.38 15.80
N ARG A 68 -21.34 -24.89 16.95
CA ARG A 68 -21.14 -23.52 17.43
C ARG A 68 -19.66 -23.23 17.62
N ASP A 69 -18.92 -24.09 18.30
CA ASP A 69 -17.50 -23.87 18.58
C ASP A 69 -16.65 -23.90 17.30
N LYS A 70 -16.96 -24.83 16.38
CA LYS A 70 -16.32 -24.86 15.06
C LYS A 70 -16.64 -23.60 14.25
N LEU A 71 -17.91 -23.21 14.18
CA LEU A 71 -18.33 -22.01 13.47
C LEU A 71 -17.72 -20.74 14.08
N SER A 72 -17.56 -20.68 15.40
CA SER A 72 -16.91 -19.56 16.09
C SER A 72 -15.44 -19.46 15.70
N THR A 73 -14.75 -20.61 15.61
CA THR A 73 -13.34 -20.66 15.17
C THR A 73 -13.21 -20.22 13.71
N ASP A 74 -14.07 -20.73 12.84
CA ASP A 74 -14.10 -20.36 11.42
C ASP A 74 -14.43 -18.88 11.23
N TYR A 75 -15.39 -18.35 12.00
CA TYR A 75 -15.74 -16.93 12.01
C TYR A 75 -14.55 -16.03 12.35
N GLU A 76 -13.85 -16.29 13.46
CA GLU A 76 -12.69 -15.48 13.85
C GLU A 76 -11.54 -15.60 12.84
N THR A 77 -11.34 -16.79 12.26
CA THR A 77 -10.33 -17.02 11.22
C THR A 77 -10.63 -16.21 9.96
N LEU A 78 -11.87 -16.27 9.44
CA LEU A 78 -12.29 -15.53 8.25
C LEU A 78 -12.24 -14.02 8.47
N LYS A 79 -12.67 -13.56 9.64
CA LYS A 79 -12.56 -12.17 10.07
C LYS A 79 -11.10 -11.71 10.09
N GLY A 80 -10.21 -12.52 10.66
CA GLY A 80 -8.77 -12.25 10.69
C GLY A 80 -8.16 -12.11 9.29
N TYR A 81 -8.48 -13.03 8.37
CA TYR A 81 -8.00 -12.94 6.98
C TYR A 81 -8.54 -11.69 6.27
N ARG A 82 -9.84 -11.38 6.42
CA ARG A 82 -10.43 -10.17 5.85
C ARG A 82 -9.73 -8.92 6.37
N ASP A 83 -9.53 -8.83 7.69
CA ASP A 83 -8.93 -7.65 8.33
C ASP A 83 -7.46 -7.50 7.91
N PHE A 84 -6.71 -8.61 7.86
CA PHE A 84 -5.35 -8.62 7.33
C PHE A 84 -5.27 -8.10 5.89
N VAL A 85 -6.15 -8.57 4.99
CA VAL A 85 -6.17 -8.10 3.60
C VAL A 85 -6.54 -6.62 3.51
N ARG A 86 -7.54 -6.17 4.29
CA ARG A 86 -7.96 -4.76 4.37
C ARG A 86 -6.79 -3.87 4.79
N ASP A 87 -6.15 -4.23 5.89
CA ASP A 87 -5.13 -3.39 6.51
C ASP A 87 -3.83 -3.41 5.70
N SER A 88 -3.46 -4.56 5.14
CA SER A 88 -2.34 -4.67 4.20
C SER A 88 -2.59 -3.82 2.94
N ASN A 89 -3.78 -3.89 2.35
CA ASN A 89 -4.12 -3.07 1.18
C ASN A 89 -4.06 -1.57 1.50
N LYS A 90 -4.56 -1.16 2.67
CA LYS A 90 -4.47 0.23 3.12
C LYS A 90 -3.00 0.67 3.28
N ALA A 91 -2.14 -0.17 3.84
CA ALA A 91 -0.71 0.13 3.98
C ALA A 91 -0.02 0.28 2.62
N PHE A 92 -0.29 -0.61 1.66
CA PHE A 92 0.26 -0.50 0.31
C PHE A 92 -0.22 0.76 -0.44
N MET A 93 -1.49 1.14 -0.28
CA MET A 93 -2.00 2.38 -0.85
C MET A 93 -1.32 3.62 -0.27
N ALA A 94 -1.14 3.67 1.06
CA ALA A 94 -0.43 4.77 1.71
C ALA A 94 1.03 4.86 1.23
N MET A 95 1.72 3.72 1.15
CA MET A 95 3.08 3.65 0.63
C MET A 95 3.16 4.10 -0.84
N TYR A 96 2.18 3.73 -1.67
CA TYR A 96 2.11 4.15 -3.07
C TYR A 96 2.03 5.67 -3.22
N GLU A 97 1.18 6.31 -2.40
CA GLU A 97 1.01 7.76 -2.36
C GLU A 97 2.28 8.47 -1.85
N GLU A 98 2.84 7.98 -0.75
CA GLU A 98 4.07 8.53 -0.16
C GLU A 98 5.26 8.49 -1.13
N LEU A 99 5.44 7.36 -1.84
CA LEU A 99 6.44 7.24 -2.90
C LEU A 99 6.21 8.28 -4.01
N GLY A 100 4.95 8.53 -4.40
CA GLY A 100 4.60 9.56 -5.38
C GLY A 100 5.00 10.96 -4.96
N ASN A 101 4.80 11.29 -3.68
CA ASN A 101 5.22 12.56 -3.09
C ASN A 101 6.75 12.69 -3.08
N HIS A 102 7.47 11.64 -2.69
CA HIS A 102 8.94 11.63 -2.73
C HIS A 102 9.49 11.77 -4.15
N ILE A 103 8.91 11.08 -5.14
CA ILE A 103 9.29 11.19 -6.55
C ILE A 103 9.09 12.63 -7.04
N THR A 104 7.98 13.27 -6.68
CA THR A 104 7.68 14.66 -7.04
C THR A 104 8.68 15.64 -6.42
N ALA A 105 9.03 15.44 -5.15
CA ALA A 105 10.05 16.24 -4.47
C ALA A 105 11.43 16.07 -5.13
N LEU A 106 11.82 14.83 -5.47
CA LEU A 106 13.08 14.56 -6.17
C LEU A 106 13.11 15.18 -7.56
N ASN A 107 12.02 15.11 -8.33
CA ASN A 107 11.93 15.79 -9.64
C ASN A 107 12.17 17.30 -9.49
N SER A 108 11.58 17.92 -8.46
CA SER A 108 11.77 19.34 -8.17
C SER A 108 13.23 19.67 -7.79
N ALA A 109 13.86 18.85 -6.96
CA ALA A 109 15.26 19.00 -6.57
C ALA A 109 16.22 18.81 -7.77
N ILE A 110 16.01 17.77 -8.58
CA ILE A 110 16.76 17.51 -9.80
C ILE A 110 16.64 18.71 -10.75
N SER A 111 15.43 19.20 -11.01
CA SER A 111 15.22 20.35 -11.89
C SER A 111 15.96 21.59 -11.39
N ARG A 112 15.87 21.87 -10.08
CA ARG A 112 16.60 22.98 -9.45
C ARG A 112 18.10 22.88 -9.63
N ASP A 113 18.68 21.72 -9.35
CA ASP A 113 20.13 21.50 -9.42
C ASP A 113 20.63 21.53 -10.87
N LYS A 114 19.86 20.96 -11.82
CA LYS A 114 20.13 21.09 -13.25
C LYS A 114 20.11 22.55 -13.70
N ASN A 115 19.12 23.33 -13.27
CA ASN A 115 19.03 24.75 -13.61
C ASN A 115 20.19 25.55 -13.03
N ALA A 116 20.57 25.29 -11.77
CA ALA A 116 21.72 25.92 -11.14
C ALA A 116 23.03 25.57 -11.87
N TYR A 117 23.21 24.30 -12.23
CA TYR A 117 24.39 23.84 -12.98
C TYR A 117 24.43 24.48 -14.37
N ASN A 118 23.30 24.53 -15.06
CA ASN A 118 23.20 25.01 -16.44
C ASN A 118 23.31 26.55 -16.56
N LYS A 119 23.33 27.30 -15.46
CA LYS A 119 23.37 28.77 -15.48
C LYS A 119 24.69 29.25 -16.07
N GLY A 120 24.61 30.02 -17.17
CA GLY A 120 25.78 30.57 -17.85
C GLY A 120 26.58 29.57 -18.70
N LYS A 121 26.10 28.32 -18.83
CA LYS A 121 26.75 27.28 -19.63
C LYS A 121 26.24 27.26 -21.06
N LYS A 122 27.10 26.88 -22.00
CA LYS A 122 26.70 26.63 -23.38
C LYS A 122 25.90 25.34 -23.48
N PHE A 123 25.04 25.21 -24.50
CA PHE A 123 24.12 24.08 -24.65
C PHE A 123 24.79 22.71 -24.50
N TRP A 124 25.98 22.51 -25.09
CA TRP A 124 26.72 21.24 -25.04
C TRP A 124 27.36 20.92 -23.69
N GLU A 125 27.40 21.88 -22.76
CA GLU A 125 27.94 21.68 -21.41
C GLU A 125 26.83 21.37 -20.39
N ARG A 126 25.56 21.46 -20.80
CA ARG A 126 24.39 21.31 -19.93
C ARG A 126 24.10 19.84 -19.60
N ILE A 127 23.41 19.61 -18.48
CA ILE A 127 22.89 18.31 -17.98
C ILE A 127 21.38 18.34 -17.77
#